data_AF-A0A6H2CV57-F1
#
_entry.id   AF-A0A6H2CV57-F1
#
_cell.length_a   1.000
_cell.length_b   1.000
_cell.length_c   1.000
_cell.angle_alpha   90.00
_cell.angle_beta   90.00
_cell.angle_gamma   90.00
#
_symmetry.space_group_name_H-M   'P 1'
#
loop_
_entity.id
_entity.type
_entity.pdbx_description
1 polymer ?
#
loop_
_entity_poly.entity_id
_entity_poly.type
_entity_poly.pdbx_seq_one_letter_code
_entity_poly.pdbx_strand_id
1 'polypeptide(L)'
;MSKADKTLLWMILTLLGAALTLGMGAVWLNIERMDLAYDLRKMEKSLGQKEDLAVKLAVERNNLVSPYQLKKLAGRHGLGVAAPGQIRRIADTR
;
A
#
# COMPACT_ATOMS: atom_id res chain seq x y z
N MET A 1 -19.38 -32.01 -55.04
CA MET A 1 -19.83 -31.30 -53.82
C MET A 1 -21.02 -30.43 -54.18
N SER A 2 -22.16 -30.70 -53.57
CA SER A 2 -23.39 -29.93 -53.75
C SER A 2 -23.20 -28.50 -53.22
N LYS A 3 -23.98 -27.54 -53.71
CA LYS A 3 -23.93 -26.14 -53.22
C LYS A 3 -24.15 -26.08 -51.71
N ALA A 4 -25.00 -26.96 -51.16
CA ALA A 4 -25.28 -27.09 -49.74
C ALA A 4 -24.04 -27.51 -48.92
N ASP A 5 -23.21 -28.42 -49.44
CA ASP A 5 -21.99 -28.87 -48.76
C ASP A 5 -20.97 -27.74 -48.64
N LYS A 6 -20.87 -26.90 -49.69
CA LYS A 6 -19.98 -25.73 -49.69
C LYS A 6 -20.45 -24.68 -48.68
N THR A 7 -21.75 -24.38 -48.62
CA THR A 7 -22.28 -23.41 -47.64
C THR A 7 -22.09 -23.88 -46.20
N LEU A 8 -22.30 -25.18 -45.95
CA LEU A 8 -22.09 -25.79 -44.64
C LEU A 8 -20.61 -25.71 -44.24
N LEU A 9 -19.70 -26.03 -45.17
CA LEU A 9 -18.25 -25.92 -44.93
C LEU A 9 -17.85 -24.48 -44.57
N TRP A 10 -18.32 -23.47 -45.31
CA TRP A 10 -18.05 -22.07 -44.99
C TRP A 10 -18.59 -21.67 -43.62
N MET A 11 -19.81 -22.10 -43.26
CA MET A 11 -20.35 -21.87 -41.92
C MET A 11 -19.46 -22.48 -40.83
N ILE A 12 -19.02 -23.73 -40.98
CA ILE A 12 -18.13 -24.37 -40.01
C ILE A 12 -16.81 -23.60 -39.88
N LEU A 13 -16.20 -23.20 -41.00
CA LEU A 13 -14.97 -22.43 -40.98
C LEU A 13 -15.13 -21.08 -40.27
N THR A 14 -16.24 -20.37 -40.52
CA THR A 14 -16.50 -19.10 -39.83
C THR A 14 -16.70 -19.30 -38.33
N LEU A 15 -17.43 -20.33 -37.91
CA LEU A 15 -17.66 -20.64 -36.51
C LEU A 15 -16.35 -21.03 -35.81
N LEU A 16 -15.51 -21.84 -36.47
CA LEU A 16 -14.19 -22.22 -35.95
C LEU A 16 -13.29 -20.98 -35.79
N GLY A 17 -13.28 -20.10 -36.79
CA GLY A 17 -12.54 -18.84 -36.73
C GLY A 17 -13.00 -17.96 -35.56
N ALA A 18 -14.32 -17.80 -35.39
CA ALA A 18 -14.89 -17.05 -34.28
C ALA A 18 -14.49 -17.66 -32.92
N ALA A 19 -14.62 -18.98 -32.77
CA ALA A 19 -14.24 -19.68 -31.54
C ALA A 19 -12.75 -19.50 -31.19
N LEU A 20 -11.86 -19.57 -32.19
CA LEU A 20 -10.42 -19.35 -31.99
C LEU A 20 -10.12 -17.91 -31.56
N THR A 21 -10.73 -16.92 -32.21
CA THR A 21 -10.52 -15.51 -31.84
C THR A 21 -11.01 -15.20 -30.43
N LEU A 22 -12.17 -15.73 -30.05
CA LEU A 22 -12.71 -15.59 -28.69
C LEU A 22 -11.85 -16.32 -27.67
N GLY A 23 -11.40 -17.53 -27.97
CA GLY A 23 -10.49 -18.29 -27.11
C GLY A 23 -9.17 -17.55 -26.88
N MET A 24 -8.59 -17.00 -27.95
CA MET A 24 -7.37 -16.20 -27.85
C MET A 24 -7.59 -14.91 -27.04
N GLY A 25 -8.69 -14.21 -27.28
CA GLY A 25 -9.06 -13.02 -26.51
C GLY A 25 -9.30 -13.32 -25.03
N ALA A 26 -9.89 -14.47 -24.71
CA ALA A 26 -10.10 -14.90 -23.33
C ALA A 26 -8.78 -15.15 -22.60
N VAL A 27 -7.80 -15.80 -23.26
CA VAL A 27 -6.47 -16.00 -22.69
C VAL A 27 -5.76 -14.66 -22.46
N TRP A 28 -5.84 -13.74 -23.43
CA TRP A 28 -5.26 -12.41 -23.30
C TRP A 28 -5.83 -11.64 -22.10
N LEU A 29 -7.16 -11.57 -21.98
CA LEU A 29 -7.83 -10.94 -20.85
C LEU A 29 -7.50 -11.62 -19.52
N ASN A 30 -7.26 -12.93 -19.54
CA ASN A 30 -6.87 -13.66 -18.35
C ASN A 30 -5.47 -13.24 -17.86
N ILE A 31 -4.52 -13.08 -18.78
CA ILE A 31 -3.15 -12.62 -18.47
C ILE A 31 -3.22 -11.19 -17.89
N GLU A 32 -3.90 -10.27 -18.56
CA GLU A 32 -4.05 -8.89 -18.09
C GLU A 32 -4.68 -8.82 -16.69
N ARG A 33 -5.73 -9.63 -16.46
CA ARG A 33 -6.38 -9.72 -15.16
C ARG A 33 -5.44 -10.27 -14.09
N MET A 34 -4.61 -11.25 -14.44
CA MET A 34 -3.62 -11.85 -13.54
C MET A 34 -2.57 -10.80 -13.16
N ASP A 35 -2.04 -10.07 -14.13
CA ASP A 35 -1.02 -9.03 -13.92
C ASP A 35 -1.56 -7.92 -13.00
N LEU A 36 -2.79 -7.45 -13.26
CA LEU A 36 -3.44 -6.46 -12.40
C LEU A 36 -3.65 -6.99 -10.96
N ALA A 37 -4.00 -8.26 -10.81
CA ALA A 37 -4.12 -8.88 -9.48
C ALA A 37 -2.78 -8.97 -8.75
N TYR A 38 -1.69 -9.24 -9.47
CA TYR A 38 -0.34 -9.21 -8.90
C TYR A 38 0.07 -7.81 -8.46
N ASP A 39 -0.18 -6.80 -9.28
CA ASP A 39 0.13 -5.41 -8.96
C ASP A 39 -0.66 -4.91 -7.74
N LEU A 40 -1.96 -5.24 -7.69
CA LEU A 40 -2.78 -4.94 -6.52
C LEU A 40 -2.22 -5.58 -5.24
N ARG A 41 -1.88 -6.87 -5.28
CA ARG A 41 -1.27 -7.57 -4.13
C ARG A 41 0.05 -6.94 -3.70
N LYS A 42 0.86 -6.49 -4.67
CA LYS A 42 2.13 -5.81 -4.39
C LYS A 42 1.89 -4.47 -3.71
N MET A 43 0.92 -3.70 -4.18
CA MET A 43 0.54 -2.42 -3.57
C MET A 43 -0.03 -2.61 -2.17
N GLU A 44 -0.92 -3.58 -1.97
CA GLU A 44 -1.48 -3.94 -0.67
C GLU A 44 -0.39 -4.33 0.33
N LYS A 45 0.57 -5.16 -0.09
CA LYS A 45 1.72 -5.50 0.74
C LYS A 45 2.58 -4.28 1.09
N SER A 46 2.83 -3.39 0.13
CA SER A 46 3.59 -2.16 0.40
C SER A 46 2.84 -1.22 1.33
N LEU A 47 1.51 -1.15 1.24
CA LEU A 47 0.66 -0.36 2.13
C LEU A 47 0.77 -0.91 3.55
N GLY A 48 0.55 -2.21 3.75
CA GLY A 48 0.65 -2.85 5.06
C GLY A 48 2.02 -2.65 5.71
N GLN A 49 3.11 -2.75 4.93
CA GLN A 49 4.47 -2.48 5.44
C GLN A 49 4.64 -1.04 5.94
N LYS A 50 4.04 -0.06 5.25
CA LYS A 50 4.10 1.35 5.65
C LYS A 50 3.23 1.62 6.87
N GLU A 51 2.05 1.00 6.95
CA GLU A 51 1.18 1.10 8.11
C GLU A 51 1.83 0.50 9.36
N ASP A 52 2.42 -0.70 9.25
CA ASP A 52 3.18 -1.33 10.34
C ASP A 52 4.34 -0.45 10.82
N LEU A 53 5.06 0.17 9.89
CA LEU A 53 6.14 1.09 10.22
C LEU A 53 5.60 2.34 10.92
N ALA A 54 4.51 2.92 10.43
CA ALA A 54 3.88 4.09 11.04
C ALA A 54 3.44 3.82 12.48
N VAL A 55 2.86 2.63 12.75
CA VAL A 55 2.49 2.20 14.11
C VAL A 55 3.73 2.10 15.00
N LYS A 56 4.81 1.47 14.55
CA LYS A 56 6.07 1.37 15.32
C LYS A 56 6.63 2.74 15.65
N LEU A 57 6.71 3.63 14.66
CA LEU A 57 7.20 4.99 14.83
C LEU A 57 6.30 5.80 15.79
N ALA A 58 4.99 5.59 15.77
CA ALA A 58 4.07 6.23 16.71
C ALA A 58 4.34 5.78 18.16
N VAL A 59 4.59 4.48 18.37
CA VAL A 59 4.96 3.94 19.69
C VAL A 59 6.29 4.53 20.17
N GLU A 60 7.32 4.58 19.31
CA GLU A 60 8.61 5.16 19.65
C GLU A 60 8.51 6.66 19.97
N ARG A 61 7.77 7.41 19.13
CA ARG A 61 7.46 8.83 19.39
C ARG A 61 6.82 8.99 20.77
N ASN A 62 5.81 8.19 21.09
CA ASN A 62 5.12 8.25 22.37
C ASN A 62 6.05 7.91 23.55
N ASN A 63 6.95 6.95 23.38
CA ASN A 63 7.98 6.63 24.37
C ASN A 63 8.96 7.80 24.56
N LEU A 64 9.42 8.44 23.49
CA LEU A 64 10.33 9.60 23.56
C LEU A 64 9.70 10.79 24.29
N VAL A 65 8.40 11.03 24.10
CA VAL A 65 7.67 12.10 24.82
C VAL A 65 7.12 11.65 26.17
N SER A 66 7.44 10.43 26.63
CA SER A 66 6.96 9.96 27.92
C SER A 66 7.54 10.80 29.07
N PRO A 67 6.77 11.04 30.15
CA PRO A 67 7.22 11.84 31.28
C PRO A 67 8.56 11.37 31.88
N TYR A 68 8.79 10.06 31.89
CA TYR A 68 10.05 9.48 32.36
C TYR A 68 11.24 9.90 31.48
N GLN A 69 11.13 9.77 30.15
CA GLN A 69 12.21 10.15 29.24
C GLN A 69 12.43 11.66 29.25
N LEU A 70 11.36 12.45 29.31
CA LEU A 70 11.44 13.91 29.44
C LEU A 70 12.12 14.32 30.75
N LYS A 71 11.79 13.68 31.88
CA LYS A 71 12.45 13.92 33.18
C LYS A 71 13.93 13.55 33.13
N LYS A 72 14.27 12.43 32.50
CA LYS A 72 15.66 11.99 32.29
C LYS A 72 16.44 12.99 31.43
N LEU A 73 15.83 13.51 30.37
CA LEU A 73 16.43 14.53 29.51
C LEU A 73 16.58 15.87 30.27
N ALA A 74 15.55 16.29 31.01
CA ALA A 74 15.59 17.48 31.84
C ALA A 74 16.75 17.42 32.85
N GLY A 75 16.92 16.29 33.55
CA GLY A 75 18.05 16.08 34.45
C GLY A 75 19.42 16.22 33.79
N ARG A 76 19.58 15.71 32.55
CA ARG A 76 20.84 15.87 31.78
C ARG A 76 21.16 17.32 31.42
N HIS A 77 20.14 18.17 31.28
CA HIS A 77 20.30 19.60 30.98
C HIS A 77 20.23 20.49 32.24
N GLY A 78 20.25 19.92 33.45
CA GLY A 78 20.14 20.68 34.70
C GLY A 78 18.76 21.30 34.92
N LEU A 79 17.74 20.84 34.20
CA LEU A 79 16.36 21.30 34.29
C LEU A 79 15.61 20.45 35.32
N GLY A 80 14.94 21.11 36.27
CA GLY A 80 14.14 20.47 37.32
C GLY A 80 12.79 21.14 37.55
N VAL A 81 12.01 20.65 38.51
CA VAL A 81 10.82 21.38 38.98
C VAL A 81 11.29 22.60 39.77
N ALA A 82 10.65 23.75 39.58
CA ALA A 82 10.97 24.95 40.35
C ALA A 82 10.65 24.71 41.84
N ALA A 83 11.55 25.14 42.74
CA ALA A 83 11.28 25.07 44.16
C ALA A 83 10.12 26.02 44.55
N PRO A 84 9.39 25.76 45.64
CA PRO A 84 8.38 26.67 46.14
C PRO A 84 8.97 28.09 46.33
N GLY A 85 8.37 29.10 45.68
CA GLY A 85 8.85 30.49 45.70
C GLY A 85 9.76 30.91 44.54
N GLN A 86 10.15 30.00 43.64
CA GLN A 86 11.04 30.30 42.52
C GLN A 86 10.25 30.60 41.23
N ILE A 87 10.26 31.86 40.77
CA ILE A 87 9.62 32.29 39.51
C ILE A 87 10.63 32.15 38.36
N ARG A 88 10.32 31.32 37.36
CA ARG A 88 11.11 31.25 36.11
C ARG A 88 10.71 32.38 35.17
N ARG A 89 11.66 33.22 34.78
CA ARG A 89 11.52 34.15 33.64
C ARG A 89 12.17 33.52 32.43
N ILE A 90 11.41 33.33 31.36
CA ILE A 90 11.96 32.93 30.07
C ILE A 90 12.63 34.20 29.52
N ALA A 91 13.95 34.19 29.38
CA ALA A 91 14.65 35.29 28.74
C ALA A 91 14.25 35.28 27.26
N ASP A 92 13.44 36.24 26.84
CA ASP A 92 13.10 36.48 25.44
C ASP A 92 14.39 36.95 24.75
N THR A 93 15.14 36.00 24.22
CA THR A 93 16.39 36.26 23.50
C THR A 93 16.00 36.36 22.04
N ARG A 94 15.77 37.59 21.62
CA ARG A 94 15.45 37.99 20.24
C ARG A 94 16.63 37.78 19.30
#